data_AF-A0A9C8XFY8-F1
#
_entry.id   AF-A0A9C8XFY8-F1
#
_cell.length_a   1.000
_cell.length_b   1.000
_cell.length_c   1.000
_cell.angle_alpha   90.00
_cell.angle_beta   90.00
_cell.angle_gamma   90.00
#
_symmetry.space_group_name_H-M   'P 1'
#
loop_
_entity.id
_entity.type
_entity.pdbx_description
1 polymer ?
#
loop_
_entity_poly.entity_id
_entity_poly.type
_entity_poly.pdbx_seq_one_letter_code
_entity_poly.pdbx_strand_id
1 'polypeptide(L)'
;MAKPTEEELETALKMAAQMRDKNIDPFYIAKALLSHHYRIKYLEEVMRAADRYINHGMSEQERTRLIRQIEKAKDAESYTSGEGRESFGLE
;
A
#
# COMPACT_ATOMS: atom_id res chain seq x y z
N MET A 1 -18.17 -4.93 -7.95
CA MET A 1 -17.43 -6.21 -8.06
C MET A 1 -17.01 -6.64 -6.66
N ALA A 2 -16.96 -7.94 -6.38
CA ALA A 2 -16.55 -8.45 -5.07
C ALA A 2 -15.02 -8.43 -4.90
N LYS A 3 -14.53 -8.29 -3.65
CA LYS A 3 -13.11 -8.48 -3.33
C LYS A 3 -12.74 -9.95 -3.59
N PRO A 4 -11.59 -10.26 -4.22
CA PRO A 4 -11.15 -11.63 -4.38
C PRO A 4 -10.98 -12.30 -3.01
N THR A 5 -11.15 -13.62 -2.98
CA THR A 5 -10.74 -14.41 -1.82
C THR A 5 -9.22 -14.36 -1.65
N GLU A 6 -8.72 -14.77 -0.48
CA GLU A 6 -7.28 -14.84 -0.23
C GLU A 6 -6.58 -15.76 -1.25
N GLU A 7 -7.18 -16.91 -1.57
CA GLU A 7 -6.66 -17.87 -2.53
C GLU A 7 -6.66 -17.32 -3.97
N GLU A 8 -7.73 -16.63 -4.38
CA GLU A 8 -7.82 -15.98 -5.69
C GLU A 8 -6.75 -14.88 -5.82
N LEU A 9 -6.58 -14.06 -4.77
CA LEU A 9 -5.61 -12.99 -4.75
C LEU A 9 -4.17 -13.54 -4.77
N GLU A 10 -3.86 -14.54 -3.95
CA GLU A 10 -2.55 -15.19 -3.91
C GLU A 10 -2.19 -15.78 -5.28
N THR A 11 -3.15 -16.44 -5.93
CA THR A 11 -2.97 -17.01 -7.27
C THR A 11 -2.69 -15.92 -8.30
N ALA A 12 -3.46 -14.82 -8.28
CA ALA A 12 -3.25 -13.69 -9.19
C ALA A 12 -1.88 -13.02 -8.99
N LEU A 13 -1.43 -12.86 -7.74
CA LEU A 13 -0.13 -12.28 -7.43
C LEU A 13 1.04 -13.16 -7.89
N LYS A 14 0.93 -14.48 -7.71
CA LYS A 14 1.92 -15.45 -8.23
C LYS A 14 2.02 -15.35 -9.75
N MET A 15 0.90 -15.29 -10.45
CA MET A 15 0.89 -15.15 -11.91
C MET A 15 1.49 -13.80 -12.35
N ALA A 16 1.13 -12.70 -11.70
CA ALA A 16 1.69 -11.39 -12.00
C ALA A 16 3.22 -11.35 -11.80
N ALA A 17 3.73 -11.97 -10.74
CA ALA A 17 5.18 -12.09 -10.55
C ALA A 17 5.84 -12.84 -11.72
N GLN A 18 5.28 -13.98 -12.13
CA GLN A 18 5.78 -14.74 -13.29
C GLN A 18 5.71 -13.94 -14.60
N MET A 19 4.65 -13.15 -14.80
CA MET A 19 4.51 -12.32 -16.00
C MET A 19 5.62 -11.28 -16.09
N ARG A 20 5.94 -10.62 -14.97
CA ARG A 20 7.03 -9.66 -14.89
C ARG A 20 8.38 -10.33 -15.13
N ASP A 21 8.63 -11.48 -14.51
CA ASP A 21 9.91 -12.19 -14.60
C ASP A 21 10.19 -12.74 -16.01
N LYS A 22 9.13 -13.16 -16.71
CA LYS A 22 9.22 -13.63 -18.11
C LYS A 22 9.09 -12.49 -19.14
N ASN A 23 8.96 -11.25 -18.70
CA ASN A 23 8.74 -10.07 -19.53
C ASN A 23 7.52 -10.20 -20.49
N ILE A 24 6.46 -10.86 -20.01
CA ILE A 24 5.19 -11.09 -20.74
C ILE A 24 4.06 -10.22 -20.19
N ASP A 25 4.38 -8.97 -19.84
CA ASP A 25 3.43 -7.98 -19.32
C ASP A 25 3.30 -6.77 -20.27
N PRO A 26 2.88 -6.95 -21.54
CA PRO A 26 2.88 -5.89 -22.56
C PRO A 26 1.93 -4.74 -22.23
N PHE A 27 0.92 -5.00 -21.40
CA PHE A 27 -0.10 -4.03 -20.99
C PHE A 27 0.06 -3.59 -19.54
N TYR A 28 1.17 -3.92 -18.89
CA TYR A 28 1.49 -3.51 -17.52
C TYR A 28 0.47 -3.96 -16.45
N ILE A 29 -0.30 -5.02 -16.73
CA ILE A 29 -1.31 -5.55 -15.82
C ILE A 29 -0.63 -6.13 -14.58
N ALA A 30 0.44 -6.90 -14.77
CA ALA A 30 1.17 -7.47 -13.66
C ALA A 30 1.89 -6.39 -12.84
N LYS A 31 2.53 -5.43 -13.51
CA LYS A 31 3.14 -4.27 -12.86
C LYS A 31 2.13 -3.49 -12.02
N ALA A 32 0.96 -3.19 -12.59
CA ALA A 32 -0.11 -2.46 -11.89
C ALA A 32 -0.64 -3.27 -10.70
N LEU A 33 -0.94 -4.56 -10.87
CA LEU A 33 -1.46 -5.40 -9.79
C LEU A 33 -0.47 -5.49 -8.62
N LEU A 34 0.81 -5.76 -8.90
CA LEU A 34 1.84 -5.88 -7.86
C LEU A 34 2.08 -4.56 -7.13
N SER A 35 2.15 -3.45 -7.88
CA SER A 35 2.33 -2.11 -7.32
C SER A 35 1.14 -1.71 -6.43
N HIS A 36 -0.09 -1.87 -6.93
CA HIS A 36 -1.29 -1.54 -6.17
C HIS A 36 -1.46 -2.44 -4.95
N HIS A 37 -1.25 -3.75 -5.08
CA HIS A 37 -1.33 -4.67 -3.94
C HIS A 37 -0.32 -4.29 -2.84
N TYR A 38 0.91 -3.93 -3.23
CA TYR A 38 1.91 -3.48 -2.27
C TYR A 38 1.49 -2.22 -1.51
N ARG A 39 0.86 -1.23 -2.18
CA ARG A 39 0.43 0.03 -1.56
C ARG A 39 -0.86 -0.11 -0.75
N ILE A 40 -1.81 -0.91 -1.24
CA ILE A 40 -3.15 -1.06 -0.65
C ILE A 40 -3.07 -1.51 0.80
N LYS A 41 -2.15 -2.42 1.16
CA LYS A 41 -2.01 -2.89 2.56
C LYS A 41 -1.72 -1.75 3.53
N TYR A 42 -0.94 -0.74 3.12
CA TYR A 42 -0.62 0.42 3.96
C TYR A 42 -1.80 1.39 4.04
N LEU A 43 -2.55 1.55 2.94
CA LEU A 43 -3.77 2.36 2.93
C LEU A 43 -4.88 1.75 3.80
N GLU A 44 -5.02 0.42 3.82
CA GLU A 44 -5.93 -0.28 4.73
C GLU A 44 -5.54 -0.02 6.20
N GLU A 45 -4.25 0.02 6.53
CA GLU A 45 -3.78 0.37 7.88
C GLU A 45 -4.03 1.83 8.26
N VAL A 46 -3.86 2.76 7.31
CA VAL A 46 -4.25 4.17 7.49
C VAL A 46 -5.74 4.27 7.79
N MET A 47 -6.58 3.58 7.01
CA MET A 47 -8.04 3.58 7.21
C MET A 47 -8.40 3.05 8.60
N ARG A 48 -7.78 1.94 9.04
CA ARG A 48 -7.98 1.39 10.41
C ARG A 48 -7.52 2.34 11.51
N ALA A 49 -6.42 3.08 11.30
CA ALA A 49 -5.92 4.05 12.27
C ALA A 49 -6.79 5.30 12.32
N ALA A 50 -7.29 5.76 11.17
CA ALA A 50 -8.18 6.90 11.08
C ALA A 50 -9.53 6.61 11.76
N ASP A 51 -10.09 5.42 11.54
CA ASP A 51 -11.32 4.97 12.18
C ASP A 51 -11.19 4.97 13.71
N ARG A 52 -10.10 4.39 14.25
CA ARG A 52 -9.82 4.44 15.69
C ARG A 52 -9.65 5.86 16.20
N TYR A 53 -8.88 6.70 15.49
CA TYR A 53 -8.65 8.08 15.90
C TYR A 53 -9.97 8.86 16.04
N ILE A 54 -10.87 8.73 15.06
CA ILE A 54 -12.16 9.43 15.05
C ILE A 54 -13.11 8.86 16.12
N ASN A 55 -13.20 7.53 16.22
CA ASN A 55 -14.20 6.88 17.07
C ASN A 55 -13.78 6.77 18.55
N HIS A 56 -12.49 6.90 18.87
CA HIS A 56 -11.96 6.72 20.23
C HIS A 56 -11.50 8.04 20.86
N GLY A 57 -12.14 9.15 20.48
CA GLY A 57 -11.97 10.45 21.16
C GLY A 57 -10.67 11.19 20.80
N MET A 58 -10.03 10.86 19.68
CA MET A 58 -8.91 11.64 19.12
C MET A 58 -7.76 11.88 20.09
N SER A 59 -7.37 10.86 20.87
CA SER A 59 -6.24 10.98 21.81
C SER A 59 -4.91 11.25 21.07
N GLU A 60 -3.96 11.90 21.74
CA GLU A 60 -2.60 12.11 21.21
C GLU A 60 -1.89 10.79 20.84
N GLN A 61 -2.19 9.71 21.56
CA GLN A 61 -1.66 8.39 21.24
C GLN A 61 -2.19 7.87 19.90
N GLU A 62 -3.50 7.96 19.65
CA GLU A 62 -4.09 7.55 18.38
C GLU A 62 -3.72 8.51 17.24
N ARG A 63 -3.56 9.81 17.52
CA ARG A 63 -3.02 10.80 16.59
C ARG A 63 -1.61 10.39 16.13
N THR A 64 -0.73 10.10 17.08
CA THR A 64 0.64 9.64 16.80
C THR A 64 0.63 8.35 15.99
N ARG A 65 -0.26 7.41 16.31
CA ARG A 65 -0.42 6.17 15.56
C ARG A 65 -0.86 6.42 14.12
N LEU A 66 -1.84 7.29 13.91
CA LEU A 66 -2.33 7.67 12.59
C LEU A 66 -1.22 8.30 11.74
N ILE A 67 -0.48 9.27 12.29
CA ILE A 67 0.66 9.91 11.61
C ILE A 67 1.67 8.86 11.13
N ARG A 68 2.06 7.93 12.00
CA ARG A 68 3.00 6.84 11.63
C ARG A 68 2.48 5.95 10.51
N GLN A 69 1.17 5.66 10.46
CA GLN A 69 0.62 4.87 9.34
C GLN A 69 0.58 5.67 8.04
N ILE A 70 0.29 6.97 8.11
CA ILE A 70 0.34 7.87 6.94
C ILE A 70 1.76 7.93 6.39
N GLU A 71 2.78 8.05 7.24
CA GLU A 71 4.19 8.04 6.83
C GLU A 71 4.56 6.74 6.11
N LYS A 72 4.16 5.58 6.64
CA LYS A 72 4.38 4.28 5.98
C LYS A 72 3.69 4.18 4.61
N ALA A 73 2.47 4.70 4.49
CA ALA A 73 1.75 4.72 3.23
C ALA A 73 2.46 5.64 2.20
N LYS A 74 2.99 6.78 2.63
CA LYS A 74 3.81 7.67 1.79
C LYS A 74 5.12 7.02 1.37
N ASP A 75 5.81 6.35 2.29
CA ASP A 75 7.03 5.59 1.95
C ASP A 75 6.74 4.51 0.90
N ALA A 76 5.60 3.81 1.03
CA ALA A 76 5.17 2.81 0.06
C ALA A 76 4.82 3.43 -1.30
N GLU A 77 4.20 4.61 -1.32
CA GLU A 77 3.93 5.39 -2.53
C GLU A 77 5.23 5.69 -3.27
N SER A 78 6.19 6.35 -2.60
CA SER A 78 7.48 6.74 -3.17
C SER A 78 8.27 5.54 -3.69
N TYR A 79 8.25 4.42 -2.97
CA TYR A 79 8.89 3.18 -3.42
C TYR A 79 8.33 2.69 -4.77
N THR A 80 7.03 2.86 -5.00
CA THR A 80 6.37 2.40 -6.24
C THR A 80 6.35 3.42 -7.37
N SER A 81 6.41 4.73 -7.07
CA SER A 81 6.44 5.79 -8.09
C SER A 81 7.81 5.92 -8.76
N GLY A 82 8.88 5.39 -8.13
CA GLY A 82 10.25 5.56 -8.62
C GLY A 82 10.79 6.99 -8.41
N GLU A 83 10.00 7.87 -7.79
CA GLU A 83 10.45 9.16 -7.30
C GLU A 83 11.23 8.90 -6.01
N GLY A 84 12.56 8.93 -6.12
CA GLY A 84 13.45 8.85 -4.96
C GLY A 84 13.06 9.88 -3.92
N ARG A 85 13.09 9.48 -2.63
CA ARG A 85 12.75 10.32 -1.48
C ARG A 85 13.22 11.77 -1.66
N GLU A 86 12.28 12.69 -1.82
CA GLU A 86 12.45 14.02 -1.23
C GLU A 86 12.38 13.80 0.29
N SER A 87 13.54 13.53 0.88
CA SER A 87 13.74 13.51 2.32
C SER A 87 13.25 14.86 2.85
N PHE A 88 12.05 14.90 3.43
CA PHE A 88 11.64 16.03 4.26
C PHE A 88 12.59 16.04 5.45
N GLY A 89 13.62 16.89 5.32
CA GLY A 89 14.61 17.14 6.35
C GLY A 89 13.91 17.59 7.62
N LEU A 90 13.98 16.75 8.63
CA LEU A 90 13.89 17.16 10.02
C LEU A 90 15.28 16.94 10.61
N GLU A 91 16.15 17.93 10.38
CA GLU A 91 17.22 18.28 11.33
C GLU A 91 16.59 19.03 12.52
#